data_AF-A0A3P6PS67-F1
#
_entry.id   AF-A0A3P6PS67-F1
#
_cell.length_a   1.000
_cell.length_b   1.000
_cell.length_c   1.000
_cell.angle_alpha   90.00
_cell.angle_beta   90.00
_cell.angle_gamma   90.00
#
_symmetry.space_group_name_H-M   'P 1'
#
loop_
_entity.id
_entity.type
_entity.pdbx_description
1 polymer ?
#
loop_
_entity_poly.entity_id
_entity_poly.type
_entity_poly.pdbx_seq_one_letter_code
_entity_poly.pdbx_strand_id
1 'polypeptide(L)'
;MMSYEMFLQHADRVAALANVDLLVCDEGHRLKNLGIKTTTLLSKLPARRRILLTGTPVQNNLNELWSLAEFCAPGVLADSQEEFRLRIANPLSLARRPVDPLADEGGWEDEEAEEENANVIEAARRLTTAVRKFMLRRTADAVCRRLPGKSEFTFLPGLQSTEPRWCYFAAANMSLSVMMLIYFCPTKGMLDRPEPPKEG
;
A
#
# COMPACT_ATOMS: atom_id res chain seq x y z
N MET A 1 0.50 14.55 -21.46
CA MET A 1 0.24 13.41 -20.55
C MET A 1 0.91 12.18 -21.15
N MET A 2 1.76 11.49 -20.40
CA MET A 2 2.46 10.28 -20.88
C MET A 2 2.32 9.19 -19.82
N SER A 3 2.28 7.91 -20.23
CA SER A 3 2.32 6.81 -19.27
C SER A 3 3.73 6.63 -18.69
N TYR A 4 3.84 5.93 -17.56
CA TYR A 4 5.13 5.61 -16.95
C TYR A 4 6.05 4.82 -17.90
N GLU A 5 5.48 3.93 -18.71
CA GLU A 5 6.19 3.10 -19.67
C GLU A 5 6.75 3.95 -20.82
N MET A 6 5.94 4.89 -21.34
CA MET A 6 6.39 5.85 -22.36
C MET A 6 7.47 6.79 -21.83
N PHE A 7 7.37 7.18 -20.55
CA PHE A 7 8.39 7.99 -19.89
C PHE A 7 9.74 7.27 -19.87
N LEU A 8 9.76 5.99 -19.47
CA LEU A 8 10.99 5.20 -19.42
C LEU A 8 11.69 5.09 -20.78
N GLN A 9 10.93 4.97 -21.87
CA GLN A 9 11.48 4.89 -23.22
C GLN A 9 12.08 6.21 -23.73
N HIS A 10 11.69 7.34 -23.15
CA HIS A 10 12.09 8.67 -23.61
C HIS A 10 12.69 9.54 -22.50
N ALA A 11 13.17 8.91 -21.42
CA ALA A 11 13.65 9.60 -20.23
C ALA A 11 14.72 10.65 -20.55
N ASP A 12 15.67 10.34 -21.45
CA ASP A 12 16.74 11.26 -21.86
C ASP A 12 16.21 12.52 -22.56
N ARG A 13 15.17 12.37 -23.40
CA ARG A 13 14.52 13.50 -24.08
C ARG A 13 13.76 14.38 -23.10
N VAL A 14 13.11 13.77 -22.11
CA VAL A 14 12.36 14.50 -21.08
C VAL A 14 13.31 15.18 -20.09
N ALA A 15 14.45 14.55 -19.77
CA ALA A 15 15.49 15.14 -18.94
C ALA A 15 16.19 16.34 -19.61
N ALA A 16 16.25 16.37 -20.95
CA ALA A 16 16.75 17.51 -21.71
C ALA A 16 15.79 18.73 -21.68
N LEU A 17 14.56 18.58 -21.18
CA LEU A 17 13.67 19.72 -20.96
C LEU A 17 14.23 20.54 -19.79
N ALA A 18 14.75 21.72 -20.12
CA ALA A 18 15.45 22.57 -19.15
C ALA A 18 14.56 23.05 -17.99
N ASN A 19 13.24 23.15 -18.18
CA ASN A 19 12.33 23.71 -17.18
C ASN A 19 11.01 22.92 -17.11
N VAL A 20 10.81 22.18 -16.03
CA VAL A 20 9.51 21.59 -15.68
C VAL A 20 8.97 22.29 -14.44
N ASP A 21 7.87 23.03 -14.56
CA ASP A 21 7.29 23.73 -13.40
C ASP A 21 6.49 22.80 -12.48
N LEU A 22 5.81 21.81 -13.05
CA LEU A 22 4.91 20.91 -12.34
C LEU A 22 4.97 19.49 -12.92
N LEU A 23 5.24 18.53 -12.05
CA LEU A 23 5.12 17.11 -12.32
C LEU A 23 3.93 16.55 -11.55
N VAL A 24 2.98 15.94 -12.25
CA VAL A 24 1.84 15.23 -11.65
C VAL A 24 1.95 13.76 -11.98
N CYS A 25 1.98 12.93 -10.94
CA CYS A 25 2.08 11.49 -11.02
C CYS A 25 0.77 10.88 -10.51
N ASP A 26 0.06 10.18 -11.39
CA ASP A 26 -1.14 9.44 -11.04
C ASP A 26 -0.80 8.02 -10.58
N GLU A 27 -1.63 7.42 -9.73
CA GLU A 27 -1.37 6.13 -9.11
C GLU A 27 0.00 6.04 -8.40
N GLY A 28 0.24 6.98 -7.48
CA GLY A 28 1.49 7.12 -6.74
C GLY A 28 1.96 5.85 -6.01
N HIS A 29 1.06 4.90 -5.74
CA HIS A 29 1.42 3.57 -5.24
C HIS A 29 2.40 2.81 -6.16
N ARG A 30 2.46 3.12 -7.48
CA ARG A 30 3.46 2.58 -8.41
C ARG A 30 4.89 3.06 -8.12
N LEU A 31 5.04 4.18 -7.40
CA LEU A 31 6.32 4.83 -7.07
C LEU A 31 6.80 4.54 -5.64
N LYS A 32 6.15 3.61 -4.93
CA LYS A 32 6.41 3.29 -3.52
C LYS A 32 7.84 2.80 -3.20
N ASN A 33 8.58 2.34 -4.22
CA ASN A 33 9.93 1.82 -4.06
C ASN A 33 10.93 2.72 -4.81
N LEU A 34 11.85 3.33 -4.05
CA LEU A 34 12.92 4.20 -4.58
C LEU A 34 13.88 3.47 -5.52
N GLY A 35 13.99 2.13 -5.42
CA GLY A 35 14.86 1.30 -6.27
C GLY A 35 14.32 1.04 -7.67
N ILE A 36 13.09 1.47 -7.97
CA ILE A 36 12.52 1.31 -9.31
C ILE A 36 13.11 2.37 -10.24
N LYS A 37 13.58 1.95 -11.42
CA LYS A 37 14.14 2.82 -12.46
C LYS A 37 13.26 4.05 -12.74
N THR A 38 11.94 3.86 -12.76
CA THR A 38 10.94 4.91 -12.93
C THR A 38 11.06 6.00 -11.87
N THR A 39 11.08 5.63 -10.59
CA THR A 39 11.19 6.58 -9.47
C THR A 39 12.52 7.32 -9.53
N THR A 40 13.62 6.62 -9.79
CA THR A 40 14.94 7.25 -9.91
C THR A 40 15.01 8.25 -11.06
N LEU A 41 14.45 7.90 -12.23
CA LEU A 41 14.44 8.79 -13.40
C LEU A 41 13.51 9.99 -13.22
N LEU A 42 12.32 9.79 -12.66
CA LEU A 42 11.40 10.88 -12.33
C LEU A 42 12.00 11.82 -11.27
N SER A 43 12.69 11.28 -10.27
CA SER A 43 13.38 12.08 -9.25
C SER A 43 14.50 12.95 -9.82
N LYS A 44 15.11 12.55 -10.94
CA LYS A 44 16.14 13.33 -11.64
C LYS A 44 15.59 14.47 -12.50
N LEU A 45 14.28 14.47 -12.78
CA LEU A 45 13.69 15.54 -13.57
C LEU A 45 13.73 16.87 -12.78
N PRO A 46 14.15 17.97 -13.43
CA PRO A 46 14.18 19.31 -12.83
C PRO A 46 12.75 19.87 -12.75
N ALA A 47 11.96 19.31 -11.82
CA ALA A 47 10.58 19.71 -11.57
C ALA A 47 10.50 20.60 -10.33
N ARG A 48 10.01 21.84 -10.46
CA ARG A 48 9.87 22.79 -9.34
C ARG A 48 8.82 22.36 -8.31
N ARG A 49 7.73 21.73 -8.78
CA ARG A 49 6.63 21.24 -7.94
C ARG A 49 6.28 19.81 -8.34
N ARG A 50 6.01 18.95 -7.35
CA ARG A 50 5.68 17.54 -7.56
C ARG A 50 4.41 17.18 -6.79
N ILE A 51 3.44 16.59 -7.49
CA ILE A 51 2.17 16.15 -6.92
C ILE A 51 2.01 14.66 -7.22
N LEU A 52 1.76 13.88 -6.16
CA LEU A 52 1.36 12.48 -6.26
C LEU A 52 -0.14 12.37 -5.99
N LEU A 53 -0.85 11.70 -6.89
CA LEU A 53 -2.24 11.31 -6.71
C LEU A 53 -2.27 9.81 -6.45
N THR A 54 -2.94 9.37 -5.39
CA THR A 54 -3.11 7.96 -5.09
C THR A 54 -4.49 7.71 -4.50
N GLY A 55 -5.19 6.69 -5.00
CA GLY A 55 -6.47 6.25 -4.46
C GLY A 55 -6.31 5.30 -3.27
N THR A 56 -5.12 4.73 -3.07
CA THR A 56 -4.85 3.79 -1.97
C THR A 56 -4.18 4.50 -0.80
N PRO A 57 -4.64 4.26 0.43
CA PRO A 57 -3.99 4.82 1.61
C PRO A 57 -2.61 4.18 1.77
N VAL A 58 -1.57 5.01 1.90
CA VAL A 58 -0.15 4.62 2.12
C VAL A 58 0.05 4.17 3.59
N GLN A 59 -0.84 3.33 4.10
CA GLN A 59 -0.99 3.14 5.55
C GLN A 59 -0.15 2.02 6.16
N ASN A 60 0.40 1.08 5.37
CA ASN A 60 0.96 -0.15 5.95
C ASN A 60 2.48 -0.28 5.87
N ASN A 61 3.22 0.69 5.30
CA ASN A 61 4.67 0.61 5.25
C ASN A 61 5.33 1.99 5.37
N LEU A 62 5.95 2.24 6.52
CA LEU A 62 6.66 3.49 6.81
C LEU A 62 7.81 3.75 5.82
N ASN A 63 8.43 2.71 5.25
CA ASN A 63 9.45 2.90 4.21
C ASN A 63 8.84 3.36 2.88
N GLU A 64 7.61 2.93 2.57
CA GLU A 64 6.89 3.40 1.37
C GLU A 64 6.46 4.85 1.56
N LEU A 65 5.96 5.20 2.75
CA LEU A 65 5.63 6.58 3.10
C LEU A 65 6.85 7.50 2.99
N TRP A 66 7.99 7.08 3.52
CA TRP A 66 9.26 7.78 3.35
C TRP A 66 9.61 7.97 1.88
N SER A 67 9.50 6.91 1.08
CA SER A 67 9.83 6.93 -0.35
C SER A 67 8.98 7.94 -1.13
N LEU A 68 7.68 8.00 -0.85
CA LEU A 68 6.77 8.94 -1.49
C LEU A 68 6.97 10.37 -1.00
N ALA A 69 7.23 10.56 0.29
CA ALA A 69 7.55 11.86 0.85
C ALA A 69 8.85 12.42 0.26
N GLU A 70 9.91 11.61 0.20
CA GLU A 70 11.20 12.02 -0.39
C GLU A 70 11.06 12.37 -1.88
N PHE A 71 10.18 11.68 -2.60
CA PHE A 71 9.89 12.00 -4.00
C PHE A 71 9.20 13.36 -4.17
N CYS A 72 8.19 13.66 -3.34
CA CYS A 72 7.36 14.85 -3.45
C CYS A 72 7.95 16.09 -2.78
N ALA A 73 8.48 15.92 -1.57
CA ALA A 73 8.97 16.97 -0.68
C ALA A 73 10.16 16.43 0.13
N PRO A 74 11.37 16.39 -0.48
CA PRO A 74 12.56 15.87 0.18
C PRO A 74 12.88 16.67 1.45
N GLY A 75 13.29 15.97 2.51
CA GLY A 75 13.65 16.57 3.79
C GLY A 75 12.48 16.90 4.75
N VAL A 76 11.23 16.63 4.37
CA VAL A 76 10.07 16.96 5.24
C VAL A 76 9.93 16.01 6.44
N LEU A 77 10.28 14.73 6.27
CA LEU A 77 10.15 13.72 7.32
C LEU A 77 11.43 13.57 8.17
N ALA A 78 12.61 13.66 7.54
CA ALA A 78 13.95 13.57 8.12
C ALA A 78 14.97 13.98 7.04
N ASP A 79 16.26 14.11 7.39
CA ASP A 79 17.31 14.43 6.40
C ASP A 79 17.83 13.18 5.68
N SER A 80 17.61 12.00 6.26
CA SER A 80 18.04 10.72 5.68
C SER A 80 17.10 9.57 6.01
N GLN A 81 17.14 8.52 5.20
CA GLN A 81 16.36 7.30 5.44
C GLN A 81 16.75 6.61 6.77
N GLU A 82 18.03 6.68 7.14
CA GLU A 82 18.52 6.11 8.40
C GLU A 82 17.98 6.89 9.60
N GLU A 83 18.02 8.22 9.54
CA GLU A 83 17.45 9.06 10.57
C GLU A 83 15.94 8.83 10.72
N PHE A 84 15.20 8.76 9.60
CA PHE A 84 13.78 8.42 9.61
C PHE A 84 13.52 7.08 10.30
N ARG A 85 14.34 6.07 10.01
CA ARG A 85 14.23 4.76 10.66
C ARG A 85 14.46 4.84 12.15
N LEU A 86 15.52 5.51 12.59
CA LEU A 86 15.87 5.61 14.01
C LEU A 86 14.86 6.43 14.81
N ARG A 87 14.39 7.55 14.26
CA ARG A 87 13.53 8.51 14.98
C ARG A 87 12.04 8.22 14.84
N ILE A 88 11.61 7.56 13.77
CA ILE A 88 10.18 7.35 13.46
C ILE A 88 9.87 5.87 13.27
N ALA A 89 10.52 5.18 12.33
CA ALA A 89 10.10 3.81 11.98
C ALA A 89 10.33 2.76 13.08
N ASN A 90 11.49 2.79 13.74
CA ASN A 90 11.86 1.85 14.79
C ASN A 90 11.06 2.06 16.08
N PRO A 91 10.81 3.30 16.55
CA PRO A 91 9.88 3.50 17.66
C PRO A 91 8.47 3.02 17.30
N LEU A 92 7.95 3.37 16.12
CA LEU A 92 6.59 3.00 15.73
C LEU A 92 6.38 1.50 15.48
N SER A 93 7.43 0.74 15.17
CA SER A 93 7.33 -0.72 15.07
C SER A 93 7.12 -1.40 16.43
N LEU A 94 7.44 -0.71 17.54
CA LEU A 94 7.21 -1.16 18.91
C LEU A 94 5.86 -0.68 19.47
N ALA A 95 5.12 0.14 18.71
CA ALA A 95 3.81 0.63 19.12
C ALA A 95 2.84 -0.54 19.28
N ARG A 96 2.02 -0.50 20.35
CA ARG A 96 0.98 -1.50 20.60
C ARG A 96 -0.18 -1.34 19.64
N ARG A 97 -0.36 -0.13 19.09
CA ARG A 97 -1.46 0.23 18.20
C ARG A 97 -0.94 0.82 16.88
N PRO A 98 -1.65 0.61 15.76
CA PRO A 98 -1.33 1.25 14.50
C PRO A 98 -1.58 2.76 14.58
N VAL A 99 -0.67 3.54 13.99
CA VAL A 99 -0.78 5.00 13.92
C VAL A 99 -1.38 5.42 12.59
N ASP A 100 -2.52 6.10 12.61
CA ASP A 100 -3.04 6.82 11.44
C ASP A 100 -2.72 8.32 11.55
N PRO A 101 -1.66 8.83 10.89
CA PRO A 101 -1.27 10.23 10.97
C PRO A 101 -2.27 11.21 10.34
N LEU A 102 -3.28 10.70 9.63
CA LEU A 102 -4.28 11.50 8.92
C LEU A 102 -5.69 11.35 9.50
N ALA A 103 -5.85 10.75 10.67
CA ALA A 103 -7.15 10.66 11.34
C ALA A 103 -7.74 12.07 11.60
N ASP A 104 -9.04 12.22 11.29
CA ASP A 104 -9.79 13.49 11.35
C ASP A 104 -10.09 13.92 12.80
N GLU A 105 -10.26 12.96 13.72
CA GLU A 105 -10.43 13.18 15.15
C GLU A 105 -9.26 12.54 15.92
N GLY A 106 -8.61 13.32 16.79
CA GLY A 106 -7.76 12.79 17.86
C GLY A 106 -6.72 11.75 17.44
N GLY A 107 -5.69 12.15 16.68
CA GLY A 107 -4.50 11.32 16.54
C GLY A 107 -3.87 11.14 17.91
N TRP A 108 -4.02 9.93 18.49
CA TRP A 108 -3.65 9.57 19.86
C TRP A 108 -4.33 10.48 20.89
N GLU A 109 -5.44 10.04 21.48
CA GLU A 109 -6.04 10.73 22.63
C GLU A 109 -5.01 10.80 23.78
N ASP A 110 -4.94 11.95 24.47
CA ASP A 110 -3.89 12.21 25.47
C ASP A 110 -3.92 11.21 26.64
N GLU A 111 -5.10 10.69 27.01
CA GLU A 111 -5.26 9.67 28.06
C GLU A 111 -4.71 8.30 27.63
N GLU A 112 -4.75 7.96 26.35
CA GLU A 112 -4.23 6.68 25.83
C GLU A 112 -2.72 6.72 25.56
N ALA A 113 -2.17 7.92 25.38
CA ALA A 113 -0.74 8.11 25.22
C ALA A 113 0.03 7.83 26.52
N GLU A 114 -0.58 7.96 27.69
CA GLU A 114 0.11 7.79 28.99
C GLU A 114 0.63 6.36 29.23
N GLU A 115 0.02 5.34 28.64
CA GLU A 115 0.46 3.94 28.78
C GLU A 115 1.56 3.53 27.79
N GLU A 116 1.85 4.37 26.80
CA GLU A 116 2.79 4.05 25.74
C GLU A 116 4.20 4.58 26.04
N ASN A 117 5.22 4.00 25.40
CA ASN A 117 6.58 4.49 25.56
C ASN A 117 6.69 5.93 25.02
N ALA A 118 7.27 6.85 25.80
CA ALA A 118 7.47 8.24 25.42
C ALA A 118 8.12 8.41 24.03
N ASN A 119 9.03 7.51 23.64
CA ASN A 119 9.65 7.52 22.32
C ASN A 119 8.67 7.24 21.18
N VAL A 120 7.66 6.38 21.41
CA VAL A 120 6.62 6.04 20.45
C VAL A 120 5.68 7.23 20.25
N ILE A 121 5.27 7.87 21.34
CA ILE A 121 4.40 9.05 21.33
C ILE A 121 5.08 10.18 20.55
N GLU A 122 6.35 10.44 20.84
CA GLU A 122 7.13 11.46 20.14
C GLU A 122 7.28 11.15 18.64
N ALA A 123 7.56 9.89 18.29
CA ALA A 123 7.63 9.45 16.90
C ALA A 123 6.29 9.61 16.15
N ALA A 124 5.17 9.24 16.79
CA ALA A 124 3.83 9.37 16.24
C ALA A 124 3.46 10.85 16.03
N ARG A 125 3.75 11.72 17.00
CA ARG A 125 3.54 13.17 16.90
C ARG A 125 4.36 13.79 15.77
N ARG A 126 5.63 13.42 15.65
CA ARG A 126 6.50 13.88 14.54
C ARG A 126 5.95 13.45 13.19
N LEU A 127 5.60 12.17 13.05
CA LEU A 127 5.05 11.63 11.82
C LEU A 127 3.75 12.35 11.43
N THR A 128 2.82 12.48 12.37
CA THR A 128 1.53 13.16 12.18
C THR A 128 1.71 14.61 11.76
N THR A 129 2.58 15.34 12.45
CA THR A 129 2.87 16.76 12.15
C THR A 129 3.49 16.93 10.77
N ALA A 130 4.40 16.04 10.38
CA ALA A 130 5.05 16.11 9.08
C ALA A 130 4.09 15.71 7.94
N VAL A 131 3.40 14.57 8.07
CA VAL A 131 2.46 14.05 7.06
C VAL A 131 1.34 15.04 6.77
N ARG A 132 0.79 15.70 7.80
CA ARG A 132 -0.26 16.72 7.64
C ARG A 132 0.16 17.94 6.83
N LYS A 133 1.47 18.22 6.69
CA LYS A 133 1.96 19.37 5.90
C LYS A 133 1.93 19.12 4.39
N PHE A 134 2.05 17.87 3.96
CA PHE A 134 2.20 17.54 2.52
C PHE A 134 1.17 16.55 1.99
N MET A 135 0.49 15.79 2.86
CA MET A 135 -0.48 14.78 2.45
C MET A 135 -1.90 15.25 2.75
N LEU A 136 -2.73 15.25 1.71
CA LEU A 136 -4.14 15.59 1.79
C LEU A 136 -4.96 14.31 1.59
N ARG A 137 -5.89 14.04 2.51
CA ARG A 137 -6.82 12.90 2.43
C ARG A 137 -8.25 13.42 2.48
N ARG A 138 -9.09 12.95 1.55
CA ARG A 138 -10.54 13.08 1.64
C ARG A 138 -11.11 11.74 2.06
N THR A 139 -11.89 11.73 3.13
CA THR A 139 -12.59 10.53 3.59
C THR A 139 -13.78 10.21 2.68
N ALA A 140 -14.09 8.91 2.57
CA ALA A 140 -15.22 8.43 1.76
C ALA A 140 -16.55 9.03 2.22
N ASP A 141 -16.67 9.43 3.49
CA ASP A 141 -17.85 10.09 4.07
C ASP A 141 -18.23 11.38 3.33
N ALA A 142 -17.26 12.08 2.74
CA ALA A 142 -17.51 13.25 1.90
C ALA A 142 -18.26 12.91 0.60
N VAL A 143 -18.16 11.65 0.12
CA VAL A 143 -18.72 11.18 -1.15
C VAL A 143 -19.91 10.22 -0.94
N CYS A 144 -19.96 9.50 0.19
CA CYS A 144 -20.98 8.50 0.52
C CYS A 144 -22.41 9.03 0.45
N ARG A 145 -22.65 10.34 0.60
CA ARG A 145 -23.98 10.95 0.43
C ARG A 145 -24.57 10.78 -0.98
N ARG A 146 -23.75 10.40 -1.98
CA ARG A 146 -24.15 10.29 -3.39
C ARG A 146 -24.02 8.87 -3.96
N LEU A 147 -23.58 7.90 -3.16
CA LEU A 147 -23.32 6.53 -3.62
C LEU A 147 -24.23 5.54 -2.89
N PRO A 148 -24.71 4.48 -3.57
CA PRO A 148 -25.43 3.39 -2.91
C PRO A 148 -24.50 2.68 -1.91
N GLY A 149 -25.08 2.11 -0.85
CA GLY A 149 -24.32 1.42 0.20
C GLY A 149 -23.46 0.28 -0.35
N LYS A 150 -22.21 0.18 0.12
CA LYS A 150 -21.31 -0.92 -0.22
C LYS A 150 -21.81 -2.21 0.43
N SER A 151 -22.08 -3.25 -0.36
CA SER A 151 -22.44 -4.59 0.14
C SER A 151 -21.30 -5.55 -0.14
N GLU A 152 -20.76 -6.19 0.88
CA GLU A 152 -19.76 -7.26 0.76
C GLU A 152 -20.39 -8.60 1.13
N PHE A 153 -20.23 -9.59 0.26
CA PHE A 153 -20.74 -10.95 0.48
C PHE A 153 -19.57 -11.90 0.64
N THR A 154 -19.41 -12.45 1.83
CA THR A 154 -18.46 -13.54 2.09
C THR A 154 -19.18 -14.86 1.91
N PHE A 155 -18.93 -15.55 0.80
CA PHE A 155 -19.41 -16.90 0.59
C PHE A 155 -18.45 -17.88 1.26
N LEU A 156 -18.91 -18.52 2.34
CA LEU A 156 -18.28 -19.72 2.88
C LEU A 156 -18.97 -20.92 2.21
N PRO A 157 -18.35 -21.59 1.22
CA PRO A 157 -18.93 -22.81 0.71
C PRO A 157 -19.00 -23.83 1.85
N GLY A 158 -20.21 -24.31 2.14
CA GLY A 158 -20.38 -25.42 3.06
C GLY A 158 -19.65 -26.64 2.48
N LEU A 159 -18.75 -27.26 3.26
CA LEU A 159 -18.18 -28.55 2.91
C LEU A 159 -19.35 -29.53 2.70
N GLN A 160 -19.64 -29.88 1.45
CA GLN A 160 -20.47 -31.04 1.16
C GLN A 160 -19.66 -32.28 1.58
N SER A 161 -20.29 -33.20 2.31
CA SER A 161 -19.62 -34.28 3.04
C SER A 161 -18.93 -35.34 2.17
N THR A 162 -18.79 -35.10 0.87
CA THR A 162 -18.21 -36.02 -0.12
C THR A 162 -16.83 -35.59 -0.63
N GLU A 163 -16.30 -34.45 -0.20
CA GLU A 163 -14.89 -34.12 -0.48
C GLU A 163 -13.96 -34.73 0.57
N PRO A 164 -12.90 -35.47 0.16
CA PRO A 164 -12.03 -36.16 1.08
C PRO A 164 -11.32 -35.18 2.02
N ARG A 165 -11.49 -35.40 3.33
CA ARG A 165 -10.96 -34.61 4.46
C ARG A 165 -9.43 -34.41 4.50
N TRP A 166 -8.69 -34.88 3.51
CA TRP A 166 -7.23 -34.80 3.46
C TRP A 166 -6.68 -33.43 3.07
N CYS A 167 -7.50 -32.52 2.54
CA CYS A 167 -7.02 -31.17 2.16
C CYS A 167 -7.01 -30.14 3.29
N TYR A 168 -7.58 -30.42 4.48
CA TYR A 168 -7.78 -29.41 5.53
C TYR A 168 -6.94 -29.58 6.81
N PHE A 169 -5.98 -30.51 6.86
CA PHE A 169 -5.08 -30.68 8.00
C PHE A 169 -3.65 -30.22 7.69
N ALA A 170 -3.50 -28.97 7.26
CA ALA A 170 -2.18 -28.32 7.15
C ALA A 170 -2.28 -26.80 7.33
N ALA A 171 -2.97 -26.33 8.37
CA ALA A 171 -2.99 -24.89 8.69
C ALA A 171 -3.31 -24.58 10.16
N ALA A 172 -3.02 -25.48 11.09
CA ALA A 172 -3.26 -25.26 12.52
C ALA A 172 -1.98 -25.56 13.32
N ASN A 173 -0.92 -24.81 13.03
CA ASN A 173 0.14 -24.40 13.96
C ASN A 173 1.35 -23.93 13.14
N MET A 174 1.40 -22.64 12.81
CA MET A 174 2.68 -21.93 12.72
C MET A 174 2.43 -20.43 12.74
N SER A 175 3.15 -19.76 13.63
CA SER A 175 3.20 -18.32 13.79
C SER A 175 3.70 -17.67 12.49
N LEU A 176 3.08 -16.54 12.11
CA LEU A 176 3.60 -15.49 11.22
C LEU A 176 4.01 -15.85 9.77
N SER A 177 3.45 -15.05 8.86
CA SER A 177 3.92 -14.72 7.50
C SER A 177 3.46 -15.63 6.35
N VAL A 178 2.51 -15.08 5.58
CA VAL A 178 2.26 -15.31 4.15
C VAL A 178 2.20 -16.77 3.67
N MET A 179 0.98 -17.30 3.55
CA MET A 179 0.72 -18.35 2.57
C MET A 179 -0.63 -18.11 1.90
N MET A 180 -0.56 -17.38 0.78
CA MET A 180 -1.63 -17.27 -0.20
C MET A 180 -1.80 -18.65 -0.85
N LEU A 181 -2.66 -19.48 -0.27
CA LEU A 181 -3.15 -20.70 -0.91
C LEU A 181 -4.30 -20.31 -1.85
N ILE A 182 -3.94 -19.78 -3.03
CA ILE A 182 -4.83 -19.89 -4.19
C ILE A 182 -4.80 -21.35 -4.61
N TYR A 183 -5.77 -22.13 -4.17
CA TYR A 183 -6.07 -23.39 -4.84
C TYR A 183 -6.74 -23.05 -6.17
N PHE A 184 -5.99 -23.28 -7.26
CA PHE A 184 -6.54 -23.46 -8.60
C PHE A 184 -7.65 -24.52 -8.50
N CYS A 185 -8.90 -24.15 -8.77
CA CYS A 185 -9.90 -25.13 -9.16
C CYS A 185 -9.68 -25.38 -10.66
N PRO A 186 -9.11 -26.52 -11.10
CA PRO A 186 -9.12 -26.83 -12.51
C PRO A 186 -10.58 -27.11 -12.87
N THR A 187 -11.13 -26.30 -13.76
CA THR A 187 -12.40 -26.55 -14.43
C THR A 187 -12.43 -28.00 -14.92
N LYS A 188 -13.31 -28.83 -14.35
CA LYS A 188 -13.63 -30.18 -14.86
C LYS A 188 -14.18 -30.03 -16.28
N GLY A 189 -13.34 -30.29 -17.27
CA GLY A 189 -13.70 -30.16 -18.67
C GLY A 189 -12.67 -30.78 -19.59
N MET A 190 -12.23 -32.02 -19.34
CA MET A 190 -11.60 -32.88 -20.35
C MET A 190 -11.39 -34.27 -19.76
N LEU A 191 -11.72 -35.31 -20.55
CA LEU A 191 -11.72 -36.75 -20.24
C LEU A 191 -13.00 -37.28 -19.61
N ASP A 192 -14.02 -37.48 -20.45
CA ASP A 192 -14.64 -38.80 -20.62
C ASP A 192 -15.54 -38.76 -21.86
N ARG A 193 -15.08 -39.35 -22.97
CA ARG A 193 -15.97 -39.82 -24.04
C ARG A 193 -16.37 -41.25 -23.64
N PRO A 194 -17.66 -41.61 -23.62
CA PRO A 194 -18.06 -42.98 -23.33
C PRO A 194 -17.68 -43.92 -24.50
N GLU A 195 -17.01 -45.03 -24.21
CA GLU A 195 -16.85 -46.15 -25.15
C GLU A 195 -18.20 -46.89 -25.32
N PRO A 196 -18.53 -47.38 -26.53
CA PRO A 196 -19.77 -48.13 -26.74
C PRO A 196 -19.69 -49.55 -26.12
N PRO A 197 -20.84 -50.12 -25.71
CA PRO A 197 -20.88 -51.42 -25.06
C PRO A 197 -20.47 -52.55 -26.00
N LYS A 198 -19.71 -53.51 -25.47
CA LYS A 198 -19.44 -54.80 -26.12
C LYS A 198 -20.67 -55.69 -25.95
N GLU A 199 -21.38 -55.96 -27.03
CA GLU A 199 -22.42 -56.98 -27.06
C GLU A 199 -21.78 -58.37 -27.23
N GLY A 200 -22.24 -59.30 -26.39
CA GLY A 200 -22.18 -60.75 -26.60
C GLY A 200 -23.57 -61.26 -26.95
#